data_AF-A0AA42WB73-F1
#
_entry.id   AF-A0AA42WB73-F1
#
_cell.length_a   1.000
_cell.length_b   1.000
_cell.length_c   1.000
_cell.angle_alpha   90.00
_cell.angle_beta   90.00
_cell.angle_gamma   90.00
#
_symmetry.space_group_name_H-M   'P 1'
#
loop_
_entity.id
_entity.type
_entity.pdbx_description
1 polymer ?
#
loop_
_entity_poly.entity_id
_entity_poly.type
_entity_poly.pdbx_seq_one_letter_code
_entity_poly.pdbx_strand_id
1 'polypeptide(L)'
;MSLLIFVLDDDPYAAADKGESYRASIYKRYQGAVYAAVPSNGYYRMDEADPASFKPFDTPVYDGRQAAKDARHVYCGNRILPGMLPASTQYLGNSYFGDGSTTYYCSLFSVVNPELGPVTEVWQTILFGLGRGTKPQNYLYPFKALPASAQPYRALLDRDLATDGAKVFYRGNEVPQANPDTLRRLPASRDGRELLSNDFFGDGRRVYFHEALLPLSDDPGLRAFMVGDLDRKPYLYDPRDGMVYVGTHAFDAAHAPYRLLSEDGQHVNQALFAGRDGIYFYNVQKRRMERAGDDPFASGGFTALSPFVFSDGKQVLFLKGAESWSSSRGGGGLISRSTLIKRLKDAPGGEWKKLGDVYHRFGSVWQNGDQRYYLDQTGSSQLVFSPIYRIMDRETADFLLRSQQTLDIRMDDIRKLIRAGKLAAPASDEVLEAKVRYRGFLSWY
;
A
#
# COMPACT_ATOMS: atom_id res chain seq x y z
N MET A 1 -3.92 24.14 30.68
CA MET A 1 -4.33 23.01 29.82
C MET A 1 -3.36 21.82 29.89
N SER A 2 -2.38 21.82 30.81
CA SER A 2 -1.39 20.73 30.93
C SER A 2 -1.64 19.78 32.11
N LEU A 3 -2.59 20.10 32.99
CA LEU A 3 -2.97 19.23 34.11
C LEU A 3 -4.03 18.17 33.75
N LEU A 4 -4.72 18.29 32.61
CA LEU A 4 -5.74 17.31 32.17
C LEU A 4 -5.13 16.10 31.44
N ILE A 5 -3.88 16.21 30.99
CA ILE A 5 -3.23 15.20 30.14
C ILE A 5 -2.69 14.02 30.98
N PHE A 6 -2.35 14.23 32.25
CA PHE A 6 -1.76 13.20 33.10
C PHE A 6 -2.76 12.19 33.70
N VAL A 7 -4.08 12.36 33.48
CA VAL A 7 -5.12 11.46 34.06
C VAL A 7 -5.68 10.47 33.02
N LEU A 8 -5.19 10.47 31.77
CA LEU A 8 -5.80 9.72 30.66
C LEU A 8 -4.90 8.64 30.02
N ASP A 9 -3.74 8.33 30.59
CA ASP A 9 -2.73 7.47 29.91
C ASP A 9 -2.87 5.97 30.22
N ASP A 10 -3.65 5.59 31.23
CA ASP A 10 -3.95 4.18 31.49
C ASP A 10 -5.34 3.84 30.94
N ASP A 11 -5.38 3.28 29.73
CA ASP A 11 -6.56 2.57 29.23
C ASP A 11 -6.89 1.42 30.21
N PRO A 12 -7.98 1.49 30.99
CA PRO A 12 -8.28 0.50 32.02
C PRO A 12 -8.53 -0.89 31.42
N TYR A 13 -8.80 -0.97 30.11
CA TYR A 13 -8.97 -2.23 29.40
C TYR A 13 -7.67 -2.79 28.83
N ALA A 14 -6.54 -2.06 28.90
CA ALA A 14 -5.23 -2.58 28.46
C ALA A 14 -4.82 -3.84 29.25
N ALA A 15 -5.24 -3.95 30.52
CA ALA A 15 -4.99 -5.13 31.35
C ALA A 15 -5.62 -6.43 30.79
N ALA A 16 -6.63 -6.32 29.92
CA ALA A 16 -7.22 -7.47 29.23
C ALA A 16 -6.19 -8.22 28.37
N ASP A 17 -5.06 -7.59 28.02
CA ASP A 17 -3.96 -8.28 27.34
C ASP A 17 -3.37 -9.45 28.14
N LYS A 18 -3.48 -9.40 29.47
CA LYS A 18 -3.06 -10.50 30.37
C LYS A 18 -4.12 -11.62 30.48
N GLY A 19 -5.26 -11.46 29.81
CA GLY A 19 -6.35 -12.43 29.81
C GLY A 19 -6.08 -13.68 28.98
N GLU A 20 -6.94 -14.68 29.16
CA GLU A 20 -6.92 -15.92 28.40
C GLU A 20 -7.39 -15.65 26.96
N SER A 21 -6.62 -16.07 25.96
CA SER A 21 -6.98 -15.86 24.55
C SER A 21 -7.99 -16.90 24.08
N TYR A 22 -9.04 -16.47 23.40
CA TYR A 22 -9.96 -17.39 22.73
C TYR A 22 -9.33 -17.89 21.43
N ARG A 23 -8.63 -19.02 21.48
CA ARG A 23 -7.86 -19.56 20.33
C ARG A 23 -6.92 -18.47 19.76
N ALA A 24 -6.63 -18.54 18.47
CA ALA A 24 -5.86 -17.52 17.75
C ALA A 24 -6.75 -16.38 17.23
N SER A 25 -7.74 -15.91 18.00
CA SER A 25 -8.67 -14.83 17.63
C SER A 25 -8.28 -13.48 18.21
N ILE A 26 -9.08 -12.43 17.93
CA ILE A 26 -8.90 -11.09 18.53
C ILE A 26 -9.47 -10.98 19.95
N TYR A 27 -10.09 -12.03 20.46
CA TYR A 27 -10.85 -11.98 21.71
C TYR A 27 -10.06 -12.54 22.89
N LYS A 28 -10.22 -11.91 24.07
CA LYS A 28 -9.67 -12.38 25.34
C LYS A 28 -10.74 -12.45 26.43
N ARG A 29 -10.61 -13.41 27.33
CA ARG A 29 -11.35 -13.51 28.59
C ARG A 29 -10.51 -12.93 29.71
N TYR A 30 -11.02 -11.91 30.38
CA TYR A 30 -10.33 -11.27 31.49
C TYR A 30 -11.33 -10.85 32.57
N GLN A 31 -11.03 -11.18 33.84
CA GLN A 31 -11.89 -10.86 35.00
C GLN A 31 -13.37 -11.19 34.79
N GLY A 32 -13.66 -12.35 34.17
CA GLY A 32 -15.03 -12.80 33.95
C GLY A 32 -15.79 -12.08 32.83
N ALA A 33 -15.14 -11.22 32.04
CA ALA A 33 -15.74 -10.58 30.87
C ALA A 33 -14.98 -10.94 29.57
N VAL A 34 -15.64 -10.73 28.43
CA VAL A 34 -15.05 -10.88 27.09
C VAL A 34 -14.59 -9.51 26.60
N TYR A 35 -13.42 -9.48 25.97
CA TYR A 35 -12.86 -8.29 25.35
C TYR A 35 -12.47 -8.58 23.91
N ALA A 36 -12.69 -7.64 23.00
CA ALA A 36 -12.18 -7.68 21.63
C ALA A 36 -11.03 -6.69 21.45
N ALA A 37 -9.92 -7.13 20.86
CA ALA A 37 -8.84 -6.25 20.44
C ALA A 37 -9.24 -5.50 19.16
N VAL A 38 -9.11 -4.19 19.16
CA VAL A 38 -9.28 -3.34 17.99
C VAL A 38 -7.93 -2.68 17.67
N PRO A 39 -7.31 -2.98 16.51
CA PRO A 39 -6.04 -2.40 16.12
C PRO A 39 -6.08 -0.87 16.18
N SER A 40 -5.01 -0.27 16.72
CA SER A 40 -4.87 1.17 16.97
C SER A 40 -5.83 1.78 18.00
N ASN A 41 -6.61 0.97 18.72
CA ASN A 41 -7.55 1.48 19.73
C ASN A 41 -7.60 0.64 21.03
N GLY A 42 -6.93 -0.50 21.08
CA GLY A 42 -6.83 -1.35 22.27
C GLY A 42 -8.03 -2.27 22.46
N TYR A 43 -8.28 -2.70 23.70
CA TYR A 43 -9.36 -3.63 24.01
C TYR A 43 -10.69 -2.93 24.27
N TYR A 44 -11.78 -3.61 23.91
CA TYR A 44 -13.16 -3.21 24.20
C TYR A 44 -13.86 -4.32 24.96
N ARG A 45 -14.37 -4.02 26.15
CA ARG A 45 -15.25 -4.93 26.89
C ARG A 45 -16.55 -5.13 26.10
N MET A 46 -16.99 -6.37 26.00
CA MET A 46 -18.24 -6.76 25.33
C MET A 46 -19.27 -7.08 26.40
N ASP A 47 -20.10 -6.11 26.76
CA ASP A 47 -21.00 -6.22 27.93
C ASP A 47 -22.16 -7.18 27.69
N GLU A 48 -22.60 -7.34 26.44
CA GLU A 48 -23.65 -8.25 26.02
C GLU A 48 -23.15 -9.68 25.80
N ALA A 49 -21.83 -9.88 25.75
CA ALA A 49 -21.22 -11.18 25.52
C ALA A 49 -21.39 -12.08 26.74
N ASP A 50 -21.87 -13.30 26.52
CA ASP A 50 -21.91 -14.34 27.55
C ASP A 50 -20.58 -15.12 27.56
N PRO A 51 -19.68 -14.91 28.55
CA PRO A 51 -18.38 -15.58 28.60
C PRO A 51 -18.47 -17.10 28.73
N ALA A 52 -19.59 -17.64 29.21
CA ALA A 52 -19.75 -19.08 29.39
C ALA A 52 -20.00 -19.81 28.06
N SER A 53 -20.68 -19.14 27.12
CA SER A 53 -21.01 -19.71 25.80
C SER A 53 -20.22 -19.07 24.65
N PHE A 54 -19.42 -18.05 24.92
CA PHE A 54 -18.63 -17.33 23.93
C PHE A 54 -17.60 -18.24 23.24
N LYS A 55 -17.63 -18.23 21.91
CA LYS A 55 -16.68 -18.96 21.07
C LYS A 55 -16.42 -18.22 19.75
N PRO A 56 -15.15 -18.05 19.35
CA PRO A 56 -14.81 -17.68 17.98
C PRO A 56 -15.27 -18.74 16.99
N PHE A 57 -15.44 -18.35 15.73
CA PHE A 57 -15.65 -19.32 14.66
C PHE A 57 -14.39 -20.16 14.44
N ASP A 58 -14.59 -21.42 14.04
CA ASP A 58 -13.48 -22.25 13.60
C ASP A 58 -13.13 -21.89 12.17
N THR A 59 -11.95 -21.31 11.96
CA THR A 59 -11.51 -20.83 10.64
C THR A 59 -10.20 -21.52 10.24
N PRO A 60 -10.12 -22.11 9.03
CA PRO A 60 -8.90 -22.78 8.58
C PRO A 60 -7.77 -21.78 8.23
N VAL A 61 -8.12 -20.50 8.08
CA VAL A 61 -7.22 -19.40 7.69
C VAL A 61 -7.34 -18.23 8.66
N TYR A 62 -6.47 -17.23 8.50
CA TYR A 62 -6.47 -16.03 9.35
C TYR A 62 -7.78 -15.23 9.23
N ASP A 63 -8.40 -15.25 8.05
CA ASP A 63 -9.68 -14.61 7.81
C ASP A 63 -10.80 -15.24 8.66
N GLY A 64 -11.54 -14.38 9.36
CA GLY A 64 -12.70 -14.72 10.16
C GLY A 64 -12.48 -14.69 11.69
N ARG A 65 -11.23 -14.54 12.14
CA ARG A 65 -10.84 -14.39 13.55
C ARG A 65 -11.40 -13.15 14.24
N GLN A 66 -11.83 -12.17 13.45
CA GLN A 66 -12.51 -10.96 13.90
C GLN A 66 -13.97 -11.21 14.33
N ALA A 67 -14.53 -12.39 14.08
CA ALA A 67 -15.92 -12.69 14.41
C ALA A 67 -16.04 -13.82 15.43
N ALA A 68 -17.10 -13.78 16.22
CA ALA A 68 -17.40 -14.78 17.23
C ALA A 68 -18.91 -14.87 17.48
N LYS A 69 -19.32 -15.83 18.29
CA LYS A 69 -20.70 -15.96 18.73
C LYS A 69 -20.79 -16.46 20.16
N ASP A 70 -21.88 -16.14 20.84
CA ASP A 70 -22.28 -16.78 22.09
C ASP A 70 -23.67 -17.43 21.92
N ALA A 71 -24.35 -17.79 23.00
CA ALA A 71 -25.68 -18.39 22.94
C ALA A 71 -26.77 -17.46 22.36
N ARG A 72 -26.55 -16.14 22.35
CA ARG A 72 -27.56 -15.11 22.04
C ARG A 72 -27.22 -14.24 20.84
N HIS A 73 -25.94 -13.96 20.61
CA HIS A 73 -25.49 -13.00 19.60
C HIS A 73 -24.34 -13.53 18.75
N VAL A 74 -24.22 -12.92 17.58
CA VAL A 74 -23.05 -13.03 16.71
C VAL A 74 -22.37 -11.67 16.65
N TYR A 75 -21.04 -11.66 16.65
CA TYR A 75 -20.24 -10.46 16.76
C TYR A 75 -19.29 -10.29 15.58
N CYS A 76 -19.11 -9.05 15.15
CA CYS A 76 -18.00 -8.60 14.31
C CYS A 76 -17.18 -7.58 15.12
N GLY A 77 -15.96 -7.94 15.50
CA GLY A 77 -15.23 -7.20 16.52
C GLY A 77 -16.02 -7.17 17.83
N ASN A 78 -16.10 -5.99 18.43
CA ASN A 78 -16.89 -5.74 19.63
C ASN A 78 -18.37 -5.43 19.36
N ARG A 79 -18.88 -5.58 18.12
CA ARG A 79 -20.25 -5.17 17.75
C ARG A 79 -21.12 -6.37 17.40
N ILE A 80 -22.38 -6.34 17.85
CA ILE A 80 -23.38 -7.36 17.50
C ILE A 80 -23.79 -7.19 16.03
N LEU A 81 -23.88 -8.31 15.30
CA LEU A 81 -24.48 -8.40 13.97
C LEU A 81 -26.00 -8.59 14.11
N PRO A 82 -26.83 -7.58 13.74
CA PRO A 82 -28.27 -7.65 13.96
C PRO A 82 -28.94 -8.79 13.17
N GLY A 83 -29.94 -9.42 13.78
CA GLY A 83 -30.79 -10.43 13.11
C GLY A 83 -30.14 -11.80 12.88
N MET A 84 -28.85 -11.96 13.19
CA MET A 84 -28.13 -13.22 13.04
C MET A 84 -28.48 -14.22 14.15
N LEU A 85 -28.75 -15.46 13.77
CA LEU A 85 -29.03 -16.58 14.68
C LEU A 85 -27.73 -17.33 15.03
N PRO A 86 -27.24 -17.25 16.29
CA PRO A 86 -25.95 -17.84 16.65
C PRO A 86 -25.89 -19.35 16.45
N ALA A 87 -26.99 -20.06 16.72
CA ALA A 87 -27.04 -21.51 16.62
C ALA A 87 -26.73 -22.00 15.19
N SER A 88 -27.27 -21.36 14.16
CA SER A 88 -27.09 -21.73 12.76
C SER A 88 -25.97 -20.97 12.04
N THR A 89 -25.44 -19.89 12.63
CA THR A 89 -24.38 -19.10 11.97
C THR A 89 -23.11 -19.90 11.75
N GLN A 90 -22.58 -19.82 10.53
CA GLN A 90 -21.34 -20.43 10.08
C GLN A 90 -20.42 -19.42 9.40
N TYR A 91 -19.13 -19.72 9.40
CA TYR A 91 -18.15 -19.04 8.56
C TYR A 91 -18.22 -19.59 7.14
N LEU A 92 -18.41 -18.72 6.15
CA LEU A 92 -18.59 -19.08 4.74
C LEU A 92 -17.30 -18.95 3.92
N GLY A 93 -16.22 -18.45 4.53
CA GLY A 93 -14.98 -18.07 3.85
C GLY A 93 -14.90 -16.57 3.55
N ASN A 94 -13.71 -16.07 3.25
CA ASN A 94 -13.45 -14.70 2.79
C ASN A 94 -14.05 -13.60 3.68
N SER A 95 -14.10 -13.83 5.00
CA SER A 95 -14.71 -12.93 5.99
C SER A 95 -16.25 -12.77 5.88
N TYR A 96 -16.93 -13.74 5.26
CA TYR A 96 -18.40 -13.82 5.24
C TYR A 96 -18.93 -14.82 6.27
N PHE A 97 -20.05 -14.47 6.88
CA PHE A 97 -20.73 -15.26 7.90
C PHE A 97 -22.22 -15.29 7.59
N GLY A 98 -22.84 -16.46 7.65
CA GLY A 98 -24.27 -16.59 7.38
C GLY A 98 -24.93 -17.65 8.22
N ASP A 99 -26.21 -17.45 8.51
CA ASP A 99 -27.03 -18.32 9.36
C ASP A 99 -28.12 -19.09 8.60
N GLY A 100 -28.11 -18.98 7.26
CA GLY A 100 -29.10 -19.52 6.34
C GLY A 100 -30.17 -18.51 5.92
N SER A 101 -30.43 -17.47 6.72
CA SER A 101 -31.38 -16.40 6.46
C SER A 101 -30.71 -15.05 6.20
N THR A 102 -29.70 -14.74 7.01
CA THR A 102 -28.96 -13.49 7.03
C THR A 102 -27.49 -13.78 6.78
N THR A 103 -26.84 -12.92 6.00
CA THR A 103 -25.40 -13.03 5.71
C THR A 103 -24.74 -11.67 5.85
N TYR A 104 -23.58 -11.65 6.48
CA TYR A 104 -22.76 -10.46 6.66
C TYR A 104 -21.35 -10.69 6.14
N TYR A 105 -20.79 -9.66 5.50
CA TYR A 105 -19.35 -9.46 5.45
C TYR A 105 -18.91 -8.77 6.75
N CYS A 106 -17.86 -9.27 7.39
CA CYS A 106 -17.24 -8.66 8.57
C CYS A 106 -15.74 -8.47 8.28
N SER A 107 -15.26 -7.25 8.05
CA SER A 107 -13.88 -7.00 7.64
C SER A 107 -12.85 -7.52 8.65
N LEU A 108 -11.77 -8.11 8.15
CA LEU A 108 -10.61 -8.49 8.97
C LEU A 108 -9.80 -7.29 9.49
N PHE A 109 -9.89 -6.13 8.82
CA PHE A 109 -9.14 -4.94 9.16
C PHE A 109 -10.05 -3.87 9.76
N SER A 110 -9.55 -3.18 10.79
CA SER A 110 -10.24 -2.04 11.36
C SER A 110 -10.05 -0.79 10.49
N VAL A 111 -11.06 0.07 10.49
CA VAL A 111 -11.04 1.38 9.83
C VAL A 111 -11.37 2.48 10.83
N VAL A 112 -10.97 3.72 10.54
CA VAL A 112 -11.38 4.88 11.33
C VAL A 112 -12.90 4.94 11.36
N ASN A 113 -13.47 5.12 12.55
CA ASN A 113 -14.90 5.22 12.76
C ASN A 113 -15.42 6.56 12.19
N PRO A 114 -16.18 6.56 11.08
CA PRO A 114 -16.67 7.79 10.48
C PRO A 114 -17.81 8.43 11.29
N GLU A 115 -18.45 7.66 12.18
CA GLU A 115 -19.59 8.12 12.99
C GLU A 115 -19.15 8.90 14.24
N LEU A 116 -17.85 8.84 14.59
CA LEU A 116 -17.31 9.54 15.75
C LEU A 116 -16.63 10.85 15.32
N GLY A 117 -17.30 11.97 15.56
CA GLY A 117 -16.72 13.30 15.35
C GLY A 117 -15.67 13.65 16.41
N PRO A 118 -14.66 14.49 16.08
CA PRO A 118 -13.53 14.79 16.97
C PRO A 118 -13.95 15.45 18.30
N VAL A 119 -15.02 16.26 18.29
CA VAL A 119 -15.56 16.88 19.51
C VAL A 119 -16.23 15.83 20.41
N THR A 120 -16.96 14.90 19.82
CA THR A 120 -17.63 13.80 20.54
C THR A 120 -16.60 12.84 21.12
N GLU A 121 -15.54 12.54 20.37
CA GLU A 121 -14.41 11.74 20.85
C GLU A 121 -13.80 12.34 22.12
N VAL A 122 -13.42 13.62 22.10
CA VAL A 122 -12.82 14.30 23.27
C VAL A 122 -13.74 14.23 24.48
N TRP A 123 -15.04 14.48 24.30
CA TRP A 123 -16.01 14.37 25.39
C TRP A 123 -16.15 12.95 25.91
N GLN A 124 -16.20 11.93 25.04
CA GLN A 124 -16.25 10.53 25.44
C GLN A 124 -14.98 10.10 26.17
N THR A 125 -13.79 10.53 25.73
CA THR A 125 -12.52 10.28 26.42
C THR A 125 -12.56 10.82 27.85
N ILE A 126 -13.04 12.06 28.03
CA ILE A 126 -13.17 12.67 29.37
C ILE A 126 -14.15 11.88 30.24
N LEU A 127 -15.34 11.55 29.70
CA LEU A 127 -16.35 10.79 30.45
C LEU A 127 -15.83 9.40 30.83
N PHE A 128 -15.14 8.71 29.92
CA PHE A 128 -14.54 7.40 30.17
C PHE A 128 -13.45 7.45 31.25
N GLY A 129 -12.54 8.44 31.19
CA GLY A 129 -11.51 8.63 32.22
C GLY A 129 -12.07 8.94 33.61
N LEU A 130 -13.27 9.53 33.67
CA LEU A 130 -14.01 9.76 34.92
C LEU A 130 -14.88 8.56 35.35
N GLY A 131 -14.83 7.44 34.63
CA GLY A 131 -15.67 6.27 34.87
C GLY A 131 -17.16 6.49 34.59
N ARG A 132 -17.51 7.52 33.80
CA ARG A 132 -18.88 7.99 33.53
C ARG A 132 -19.26 7.92 32.05
N GLY A 133 -18.71 6.97 31.31
CA GLY A 133 -19.01 6.77 29.90
C GLY A 133 -18.35 5.52 29.33
N THR A 134 -18.66 5.20 28.08
CA THR A 134 -18.01 4.13 27.33
C THR A 134 -16.70 4.60 26.72
N LYS A 135 -15.75 3.69 26.53
CA LYS A 135 -14.51 3.97 25.82
C LYS A 135 -14.80 4.47 24.39
N PRO A 136 -14.20 5.58 23.93
CA PRO A 136 -14.42 6.11 22.58
C PRO A 136 -13.84 5.18 21.52
N GLN A 137 -14.68 4.81 20.54
CA GLN A 137 -14.31 3.88 19.47
C GLN A 137 -13.91 4.61 18.19
N ASN A 138 -12.63 4.98 18.09
CA ASN A 138 -12.04 5.66 16.94
C ASN A 138 -11.75 4.71 15.77
N TYR A 139 -11.60 3.42 16.05
CA TYR A 139 -11.45 2.38 15.03
C TYR A 139 -12.49 1.28 15.25
N LEU A 140 -13.00 0.70 14.18
CA LEU A 140 -13.94 -0.40 14.24
C LEU A 140 -13.72 -1.40 13.12
N TYR A 141 -14.19 -2.62 13.33
CA TYR A 141 -14.32 -3.61 12.26
C TYR A 141 -15.60 -3.32 11.48
N PRO A 142 -15.52 -2.85 10.22
CA PRO A 142 -16.71 -2.58 9.43
C PRO A 142 -17.38 -3.90 9.03
N PHE A 143 -18.71 -3.93 9.06
CA PHE A 143 -19.50 -5.04 8.57
C PHE A 143 -20.63 -4.56 7.67
N LYS A 144 -21.10 -5.43 6.78
CA LYS A 144 -22.17 -5.13 5.84
C LYS A 144 -23.07 -6.34 5.66
N ALA A 145 -24.38 -6.13 5.84
CA ALA A 145 -25.39 -7.13 5.51
C ALA A 145 -25.48 -7.29 3.98
N LEU A 146 -25.58 -8.53 3.52
CA LEU A 146 -25.84 -8.83 2.11
C LEU A 146 -27.35 -8.80 1.86
N PRO A 147 -27.78 -8.51 0.61
CA PRO A 147 -29.19 -8.61 0.24
C PRO A 147 -29.70 -10.04 0.43
N ALA A 148 -31.02 -10.22 0.54
CA ALA A 148 -31.61 -11.54 0.55
C ALA A 148 -31.33 -12.26 -0.78
N SER A 149 -31.00 -13.55 -0.70
CA SER A 149 -30.78 -14.40 -1.88
C SER A 149 -31.57 -15.70 -1.77
N ALA A 150 -31.97 -16.22 -2.93
CA ALA A 150 -32.63 -17.53 -3.03
C ALA A 150 -31.64 -18.70 -2.85
N GLN A 151 -30.34 -18.44 -2.98
CA GLN A 151 -29.28 -19.42 -2.87
C GLN A 151 -28.33 -19.04 -1.72
N PRO A 152 -27.75 -20.03 -1.00
CA PRO A 152 -26.77 -19.73 0.03
C PRO A 152 -25.53 -19.04 -0.53
N TYR A 153 -25.05 -18.02 0.18
CA TYR A 153 -23.77 -17.41 -0.09
C TYR A 153 -22.61 -18.38 0.16
N ARG A 154 -21.56 -18.29 -0.65
CA ARG A 154 -20.29 -18.99 -0.48
C ARG A 154 -19.12 -18.08 -0.86
N ALA A 155 -17.95 -18.35 -0.32
CA ALA A 155 -16.72 -17.73 -0.80
C ALA A 155 -16.52 -17.96 -2.31
N LEU A 156 -16.05 -16.92 -2.99
CA LEU A 156 -15.66 -16.97 -4.40
C LEU A 156 -14.18 -16.59 -4.51
N LEU A 157 -13.37 -17.39 -5.21
CA LEU A 157 -11.91 -17.26 -5.20
C LEU A 157 -11.38 -17.23 -3.74
N ASP A 158 -10.28 -16.52 -3.51
CA ASP A 158 -9.75 -16.20 -2.19
C ASP A 158 -10.04 -14.74 -1.81
N ARG A 159 -10.19 -14.45 -0.52
CA ARG A 159 -10.26 -13.12 0.13
C ARG A 159 -11.32 -12.15 -0.41
N ASP A 160 -12.07 -11.53 0.50
CA ASP A 160 -13.02 -10.43 0.24
C ASP A 160 -14.19 -10.72 -0.73
N LEU A 161 -14.15 -11.79 -1.52
CA LEU A 161 -15.14 -12.13 -2.53
C LEU A 161 -16.11 -13.24 -2.07
N ALA A 162 -17.39 -13.06 -2.37
CA ALA A 162 -18.44 -14.06 -2.18
C ALA A 162 -19.41 -14.06 -3.35
N THR A 163 -20.21 -15.13 -3.45
CA THR A 163 -21.28 -15.26 -4.44
C THR A 163 -22.44 -16.06 -3.87
N ASP A 164 -23.65 -15.77 -4.34
CA ASP A 164 -24.83 -16.64 -4.19
C ASP A 164 -25.04 -17.53 -5.43
N GLY A 165 -24.09 -17.54 -6.37
CA GLY A 165 -24.19 -18.23 -7.66
C GLY A 165 -24.83 -17.41 -8.78
N ALA A 166 -25.52 -16.30 -8.48
CA ALA A 166 -26.06 -15.39 -9.48
C ALA A 166 -25.27 -14.08 -9.54
N LYS A 167 -24.81 -13.58 -8.39
CA LYS A 167 -24.12 -12.31 -8.23
C LYS A 167 -22.78 -12.48 -7.53
N VAL A 168 -21.87 -11.56 -7.76
CA VAL A 168 -20.58 -11.47 -7.08
C VAL A 168 -20.61 -10.30 -6.09
N PHE A 169 -19.98 -10.48 -4.94
CA PHE A 169 -19.85 -9.45 -3.91
C PHE A 169 -18.40 -9.29 -3.49
N TYR A 170 -17.89 -8.05 -3.48
CA TYR A 170 -16.60 -7.67 -2.91
C TYR A 170 -16.83 -6.89 -1.62
N ARG A 171 -16.36 -7.42 -0.48
CA ARG A 171 -16.57 -6.85 0.86
C ARG A 171 -18.04 -6.50 1.18
N GLY A 172 -18.96 -7.34 0.71
CA GLY A 172 -20.40 -7.15 0.84
C GLY A 172 -21.03 -6.15 -0.14
N ASN A 173 -20.26 -5.55 -1.05
CA ASN A 173 -20.78 -4.73 -2.16
C ASN A 173 -20.97 -5.58 -3.41
N GLU A 174 -22.13 -5.49 -4.06
CA GLU A 174 -22.37 -6.17 -5.34
C GLU A 174 -21.38 -5.65 -6.40
N VAL A 175 -20.74 -6.57 -7.13
CA VAL A 175 -19.90 -6.28 -8.29
C VAL A 175 -20.82 -6.30 -9.53
N PRO A 176 -21.15 -5.14 -10.13
CA PRO A 176 -22.22 -5.07 -11.12
C PRO A 176 -21.93 -5.91 -12.35
N GLN A 177 -22.89 -6.77 -12.72
CA GLN A 177 -22.84 -7.59 -13.94
C GLN A 177 -21.70 -8.63 -13.99
N ALA A 178 -20.96 -8.83 -12.90
CA ALA A 178 -19.91 -9.82 -12.83
C ALA A 178 -20.46 -11.23 -12.95
N ASN A 179 -19.81 -12.04 -13.78
CA ASN A 179 -20.12 -13.46 -13.90
C ASN A 179 -19.34 -14.27 -12.84
N PRO A 180 -19.98 -14.89 -11.85
CA PRO A 180 -19.29 -15.65 -10.81
C PRO A 180 -18.55 -16.89 -11.36
N ASP A 181 -19.00 -17.47 -12.47
CA ASP A 181 -18.41 -18.70 -13.02
C ASP A 181 -17.08 -18.47 -13.75
N THR A 182 -16.86 -17.24 -14.23
CA THR A 182 -15.67 -16.88 -15.03
C THR A 182 -14.80 -15.83 -14.37
N LEU A 183 -15.19 -15.31 -13.20
CA LEU A 183 -14.43 -14.31 -12.46
C LEU A 183 -13.05 -14.87 -12.07
N ARG A 184 -12.01 -14.09 -12.35
CA ARG A 184 -10.61 -14.38 -12.00
C ARG A 184 -9.89 -13.12 -11.58
N ARG A 185 -8.84 -13.28 -10.78
CA ARG A 185 -7.86 -12.21 -10.54
C ARG A 185 -7.04 -11.98 -11.81
N LEU A 186 -6.75 -10.72 -12.13
CA LEU A 186 -5.87 -10.41 -13.25
C LEU A 186 -4.41 -10.71 -12.87
N PRO A 187 -3.55 -11.07 -13.85
CA PRO A 187 -2.12 -11.20 -13.60
C PRO A 187 -1.52 -9.88 -13.13
N ALA A 188 -0.57 -9.96 -12.20
CA ALA A 188 0.10 -8.82 -11.61
C ALA A 188 1.61 -9.02 -11.54
N SER A 189 2.38 -7.94 -11.71
CA SER A 189 3.81 -7.90 -11.39
C SER A 189 4.05 -7.18 -10.07
N ARG A 190 4.84 -7.78 -9.18
CA ARG A 190 5.40 -7.11 -8.01
C ARG A 190 6.84 -7.54 -7.81
N ASP A 191 7.76 -6.59 -7.76
CA ASP A 191 9.19 -6.82 -7.57
C ASP A 191 9.76 -7.86 -8.56
N GLY A 192 9.29 -7.83 -9.82
CA GLY A 192 9.66 -8.76 -10.88
C GLY A 192 9.09 -10.18 -10.74
N ARG A 193 8.10 -10.40 -9.87
CA ARG A 193 7.42 -11.68 -9.70
C ARG A 193 6.00 -11.60 -10.22
N GLU A 194 5.61 -12.60 -11.01
CA GLU A 194 4.23 -12.79 -11.42
C GLU A 194 3.40 -13.33 -10.25
N LEU A 195 2.32 -12.61 -9.97
CA LEU A 195 1.33 -12.89 -8.93
C LEU A 195 -0.06 -12.65 -9.51
N LEU A 196 -1.08 -12.83 -8.68
CA LEU A 196 -2.44 -12.42 -8.98
C LEU A 196 -2.77 -11.11 -8.26
N SER A 197 -3.50 -10.23 -8.95
CA SER A 197 -3.92 -8.96 -8.40
C SER A 197 -4.88 -9.16 -7.22
N ASN A 198 -4.65 -8.42 -6.14
CA ASN A 198 -5.63 -8.33 -5.04
C ASN A 198 -6.78 -7.39 -5.37
N ASP A 199 -6.60 -6.51 -6.36
CA ASP A 199 -7.42 -5.35 -6.59
C ASP A 199 -8.21 -5.38 -7.90
N PHE A 200 -7.65 -6.01 -8.94
CA PHE A 200 -8.24 -6.08 -10.28
C PHE A 200 -8.72 -7.49 -10.63
N PHE A 201 -9.91 -7.56 -11.20
CA PHE A 201 -10.58 -8.79 -11.59
C PHE A 201 -11.05 -8.72 -13.05
N GLY A 202 -11.12 -9.86 -13.73
CA GLY A 202 -11.72 -10.01 -15.04
C GLY A 202 -12.70 -11.17 -15.03
N ASP A 203 -13.77 -11.11 -15.83
CA ASP A 203 -14.76 -12.20 -15.95
C ASP A 203 -14.85 -12.78 -17.37
N GLY A 204 -13.84 -12.54 -18.21
CA GLY A 204 -13.82 -12.91 -19.63
C GLY A 204 -14.54 -11.92 -20.54
N ARG A 205 -15.24 -10.91 -20.00
CA ARG A 205 -15.87 -9.83 -20.78
C ARG A 205 -15.57 -8.45 -20.22
N ARG A 206 -15.61 -8.29 -18.91
CA ARG A 206 -15.50 -7.02 -18.19
C ARG A 206 -14.38 -7.06 -17.17
N VAL A 207 -13.88 -5.88 -16.83
CA VAL A 207 -12.82 -5.69 -15.86
C VAL A 207 -13.33 -4.88 -14.68
N TYR A 208 -12.90 -5.24 -13.48
CA TYR A 208 -13.31 -4.61 -12.24
C TYR A 208 -12.10 -4.18 -11.42
N PHE A 209 -12.22 -3.04 -10.75
CA PHE A 209 -11.38 -2.67 -9.62
C PHE A 209 -12.24 -2.77 -8.36
N HIS A 210 -11.95 -3.74 -7.49
CA HIS A 210 -12.84 -4.09 -6.37
C HIS A 210 -14.27 -4.33 -6.87
N GLU A 211 -15.27 -3.61 -6.35
CA GLU A 211 -16.65 -3.67 -6.81
C GLU A 211 -16.96 -2.82 -8.06
N ALA A 212 -16.04 -1.98 -8.52
CA ALA A 212 -16.30 -1.02 -9.58
C ALA A 212 -15.98 -1.57 -10.97
N LEU A 213 -16.93 -1.45 -11.89
CA LEU A 213 -16.73 -1.75 -13.31
C LEU A 213 -15.82 -0.70 -13.97
N LEU A 214 -14.79 -1.17 -14.69
CA LEU A 214 -13.87 -0.31 -15.44
C LEU A 214 -14.31 -0.16 -16.91
N PRO A 215 -13.95 0.96 -17.57
CA PRO A 215 -14.35 1.24 -18.95
C PRO A 215 -13.44 0.52 -19.98
N LEU A 216 -13.22 -0.78 -19.81
CA LEU A 216 -12.49 -1.64 -20.75
C LEU A 216 -13.00 -3.08 -20.71
N SER A 217 -12.77 -3.83 -21.79
CA SER A 217 -13.06 -5.26 -21.86
C SER A 217 -11.93 -6.11 -21.30
N ASP A 218 -12.27 -7.25 -20.68
CA ASP A 218 -11.28 -8.20 -20.18
C ASP A 218 -10.41 -8.74 -21.30
N ASP A 219 -9.13 -8.98 -20.98
CA ASP A 219 -8.13 -9.52 -21.90
C ASP A 219 -7.06 -10.29 -21.11
N PRO A 220 -6.59 -11.45 -21.62
CA PRO A 220 -5.49 -12.17 -21.00
C PRO A 220 -4.18 -11.39 -20.93
N GLY A 221 -4.00 -10.37 -21.75
CA GLY A 221 -2.83 -9.48 -21.80
C GLY A 221 -2.83 -8.39 -20.73
N LEU A 222 -3.96 -8.12 -20.05
CA LEU A 222 -4.00 -7.11 -18.98
C LEU A 222 -3.02 -7.45 -17.85
N ARG A 223 -2.28 -6.44 -17.37
CA ARG A 223 -1.29 -6.61 -16.31
C ARG A 223 -1.47 -5.55 -15.24
N ALA A 224 -1.76 -5.99 -14.01
CA ALA A 224 -1.71 -5.12 -12.85
C ALA A 224 -0.26 -4.96 -12.37
N PHE A 225 0.07 -3.83 -11.76
CA PHE A 225 1.39 -3.61 -11.17
C PHE A 225 1.33 -2.57 -10.06
N MET A 226 2.39 -2.52 -9.26
CA MET A 226 2.63 -1.47 -8.28
C MET A 226 4.07 -0.99 -8.43
N VAL A 227 4.29 0.33 -8.29
CA VAL A 227 5.63 0.89 -8.31
C VAL A 227 6.13 1.03 -6.88
N GLY A 228 7.01 0.12 -6.47
CA GLY A 228 7.46 -0.04 -5.08
C GLY A 228 6.34 0.06 -4.04
N ASP A 229 6.61 0.76 -2.94
CA ASP A 229 5.62 1.06 -1.89
C ASP A 229 5.01 2.48 -2.03
N LEU A 230 4.97 3.04 -3.25
CA LEU A 230 4.40 4.38 -3.53
C LEU A 230 2.89 4.43 -3.25
N ASP A 231 2.54 4.67 -1.98
CA ASP A 231 1.17 4.66 -1.44
C ASP A 231 0.37 3.38 -1.75
N ARG A 232 1.08 2.28 -2.08
CA ARG A 232 0.52 0.99 -2.52
C ARG A 232 -0.60 1.14 -3.56
N LYS A 233 -0.40 2.03 -4.54
CA LYS A 233 -1.39 2.28 -5.58
C LYS A 233 -1.33 1.18 -6.65
N PRO A 234 -2.42 0.42 -6.84
CA PRO A 234 -2.49 -0.57 -7.90
C PRO A 234 -2.80 0.12 -9.23
N TYR A 235 -1.96 -0.16 -10.22
CA TYR A 235 -2.14 0.25 -11.61
C TYR A 235 -2.55 -0.96 -12.44
N LEU A 236 -3.20 -0.69 -13.57
CA LEU A 236 -3.52 -1.67 -14.60
C LEU A 236 -3.02 -1.14 -15.95
N TYR A 237 -2.27 -1.97 -16.67
CA TYR A 237 -1.81 -1.70 -18.02
C TYR A 237 -2.59 -2.55 -19.03
N ASP A 238 -3.06 -1.89 -20.08
CA ASP A 238 -3.65 -2.53 -21.25
C ASP A 238 -2.63 -2.55 -22.42
N PRO A 239 -2.11 -3.72 -22.81
CA PRO A 239 -1.09 -3.79 -23.86
C PRO A 239 -1.65 -3.52 -25.27
N ARG A 240 -2.97 -3.51 -25.46
CA ARG A 240 -3.58 -3.37 -26.80
C ARG A 240 -3.41 -1.97 -27.36
N ASP A 241 -3.56 -0.97 -26.50
CA ASP A 241 -3.51 0.46 -26.85
C ASP A 241 -2.53 1.25 -25.96
N GLY A 242 -1.89 0.59 -25.00
CA GLY A 242 -0.97 1.19 -24.05
C GLY A 242 -1.66 2.04 -22.99
N MET A 243 -2.95 1.84 -22.75
CA MET A 243 -3.69 2.57 -21.70
C MET A 243 -3.24 2.15 -20.30
N VAL A 244 -3.31 3.10 -19.38
CA VAL A 244 -3.03 2.90 -17.96
C VAL A 244 -4.22 3.34 -17.13
N TYR A 245 -4.51 2.57 -16.09
CA TYR A 245 -5.55 2.86 -15.11
C TYR A 245 -4.94 2.84 -13.71
N VAL A 246 -5.49 3.63 -12.79
CA VAL A 246 -5.15 3.64 -11.37
C VAL A 246 -6.42 3.57 -10.54
N GLY A 247 -6.62 2.44 -9.87
CA GLY A 247 -7.93 2.10 -9.30
C GLY A 247 -9.03 2.14 -10.37
N THR A 248 -10.03 3.00 -10.17
CA THR A 248 -11.15 3.22 -11.11
C THR A 248 -10.88 4.27 -12.19
N HIS A 249 -9.73 4.94 -12.15
CA HIS A 249 -9.45 6.08 -13.03
C HIS A 249 -8.63 5.65 -14.24
N ALA A 250 -9.15 5.89 -15.44
CA ALA A 250 -8.39 5.79 -16.68
C ALA A 250 -7.51 7.03 -16.88
N PHE A 251 -6.32 6.83 -17.45
CA PHE A 251 -5.53 7.92 -18.00
C PHE A 251 -6.20 8.45 -19.28
N ASP A 252 -5.78 9.63 -19.76
CA ASP A 252 -6.38 10.24 -20.93
C ASP A 252 -5.89 9.59 -22.22
N ALA A 253 -6.80 8.95 -22.96
CA ALA A 253 -6.48 8.26 -24.21
C ALA A 253 -5.83 9.16 -25.27
N ALA A 254 -5.98 10.48 -25.19
CA ALA A 254 -5.32 11.41 -26.11
C ALA A 254 -3.78 11.35 -26.05
N HIS A 255 -3.21 10.92 -24.91
CA HIS A 255 -1.76 10.87 -24.69
C HIS A 255 -1.19 9.45 -24.66
N ALA A 256 -2.04 8.42 -24.76
CA ALA A 256 -1.64 7.02 -24.89
C ALA A 256 -0.97 6.75 -26.26
N PRO A 257 -0.09 5.74 -26.42
CA PRO A 257 0.25 4.73 -25.43
C PRO A 257 1.16 5.29 -24.34
N TYR A 258 0.97 4.79 -23.12
CA TYR A 258 1.81 5.09 -21.97
C TYR A 258 2.85 4.01 -21.76
N ARG A 259 4.08 4.42 -21.47
CA ARG A 259 5.17 3.55 -21.07
C ARG A 259 5.69 3.98 -19.71
N LEU A 260 5.62 3.08 -18.74
CA LEU A 260 6.21 3.28 -17.42
C LEU A 260 7.73 3.44 -17.55
N LEU A 261 8.30 4.44 -16.85
CA LEU A 261 9.76 4.65 -16.86
C LEU A 261 10.50 3.67 -15.94
N SER A 262 9.90 3.28 -14.82
CA SER A 262 10.48 2.32 -13.87
C SER A 262 9.39 1.65 -13.03
N GLU A 263 9.49 0.33 -12.84
CA GLU A 263 8.66 -0.43 -11.90
C GLU A 263 9.16 -0.32 -10.44
N ASP A 264 10.41 0.12 -10.26
CA ASP A 264 11.04 0.25 -8.95
C ASP A 264 10.69 1.60 -8.29
N GLY A 265 10.52 1.58 -6.97
CA GLY A 265 10.01 2.73 -6.20
C GLY A 265 11.03 3.45 -5.32
N GLN A 266 12.26 2.93 -5.20
CA GLN A 266 13.23 3.30 -4.15
C GLN A 266 13.77 4.72 -4.30
N HIS A 267 13.93 5.22 -5.54
CA HIS A 267 14.40 6.58 -5.84
C HIS A 267 13.33 7.48 -6.46
N VAL A 268 12.05 7.16 -6.29
CA VAL A 268 10.95 7.95 -6.83
C VAL A 268 9.87 8.18 -5.76
N ASN A 269 9.02 9.18 -5.97
CA ASN A 269 7.85 9.45 -5.14
C ASN A 269 6.53 9.34 -5.94
N GLN A 270 6.61 9.22 -7.26
CA GLN A 270 5.50 9.05 -8.18
C GLN A 270 5.95 8.11 -9.31
N ALA A 271 5.04 7.24 -9.75
CA ALA A 271 5.21 6.51 -11.01
C ALA A 271 5.16 7.52 -12.18
N LEU A 272 6.15 7.45 -13.06
CA LEU A 272 6.25 8.32 -14.23
C LEU A 272 5.97 7.53 -15.51
N PHE A 273 5.12 8.08 -16.36
CA PHE A 273 4.69 7.47 -17.60
C PHE A 273 5.04 8.39 -18.77
N ALA A 274 5.84 7.91 -19.72
CA ALA A 274 6.00 8.59 -21.00
C ALA A 274 4.76 8.31 -21.86
N GLY A 275 4.05 9.36 -22.25
CA GLY A 275 3.00 9.34 -23.27
C GLY A 275 3.52 9.88 -24.61
N ARG A 276 2.63 10.05 -25.58
CA ARG A 276 2.99 10.56 -26.93
C ARG A 276 3.64 11.94 -26.93
N ASP A 277 3.28 12.78 -25.98
CA ASP A 277 3.61 14.20 -25.97
C ASP A 277 4.20 14.68 -24.64
N GLY A 278 4.57 13.79 -23.71
CA GLY A 278 5.16 14.22 -22.44
C GLY A 278 5.25 13.14 -21.37
N ILE A 279 5.75 13.55 -20.21
CA ILE A 279 5.77 12.74 -18.98
C ILE A 279 4.53 13.04 -18.14
N TYR A 280 3.88 11.99 -17.67
CA TYR A 280 2.66 12.02 -16.87
C TYR A 280 2.85 11.29 -15.54
N PHE A 281 2.08 11.70 -14.54
CA PHE A 281 2.01 11.04 -13.23
C PHE A 281 0.62 11.18 -12.63
N TYR A 282 0.25 10.30 -11.71
CA TYR A 282 -1.00 10.43 -10.97
C TYR A 282 -0.82 11.31 -9.73
N ASN A 283 -1.54 12.42 -9.66
CA ASN A 283 -1.58 13.29 -8.50
C ASN A 283 -2.60 12.76 -7.49
N VAL A 284 -2.12 12.05 -6.46
CA VAL A 284 -2.96 11.41 -5.43
C VAL A 284 -3.81 12.41 -4.63
N GLN A 285 -3.37 13.65 -4.46
CA GLN A 285 -4.11 14.67 -3.72
C GLN A 285 -5.28 15.23 -4.53
N LYS A 286 -5.09 15.37 -5.85
CA LYS A 286 -6.14 15.82 -6.78
C LYS A 286 -6.95 14.68 -7.40
N ARG A 287 -6.51 13.43 -7.18
CA ARG A 287 -7.09 12.20 -7.74
C ARG A 287 -7.23 12.25 -9.27
N ARG A 288 -6.19 12.72 -9.95
CA ARG A 288 -6.17 12.81 -11.42
C ARG A 288 -4.75 12.71 -11.96
N MET A 289 -4.64 12.32 -13.23
CA MET A 289 -3.39 12.40 -13.98
C MET A 289 -3.00 13.87 -14.21
N GLU A 290 -1.70 14.18 -14.11
CA GLU A 290 -1.14 15.48 -14.47
C GLU A 290 0.08 15.28 -15.38
N ARG A 291 0.25 16.20 -16.34
CA ARG A 291 1.44 16.30 -17.18
C ARG A 291 2.54 17.03 -16.41
N ALA A 292 3.72 16.45 -16.33
CA ALA A 292 4.88 17.06 -15.69
C ALA A 292 5.72 17.90 -16.67
N GLY A 293 5.72 17.58 -17.96
CA GLY A 293 6.47 18.31 -18.98
C GLY A 293 6.73 17.47 -20.23
N ASP A 294 7.56 17.99 -21.13
CA ASP A 294 8.00 17.30 -22.35
C ASP A 294 8.82 16.05 -21.97
N ASP A 295 8.79 15.01 -22.81
CA ASP A 295 9.53 13.77 -22.55
C ASP A 295 11.03 13.95 -22.86
N PRO A 296 11.92 13.96 -21.84
CA PRO A 296 13.35 14.09 -22.07
C PRO A 296 13.98 12.82 -22.67
N PHE A 297 13.24 11.71 -22.74
CA PHE A 297 13.65 10.47 -23.39
C PHE A 297 13.20 10.37 -24.85
N ALA A 298 12.45 11.37 -25.37
CA ALA A 298 11.81 11.32 -26.69
C ALA A 298 12.79 11.19 -27.86
N SER A 299 14.04 11.62 -27.69
CA SER A 299 15.09 11.43 -28.72
C SER A 299 15.44 9.95 -28.96
N GLY A 300 14.98 9.06 -28.08
CA GLY A 300 15.23 7.63 -28.16
C GLY A 300 16.65 7.25 -27.77
N GLY A 301 16.98 5.95 -27.92
CA GLY A 301 18.33 5.42 -27.69
C GLY A 301 18.70 5.19 -26.22
N PHE A 302 17.87 5.63 -25.27
CA PHE A 302 18.12 5.39 -23.84
C PHE A 302 17.96 3.91 -23.48
N THR A 303 18.97 3.40 -22.80
CA THR A 303 18.98 2.08 -22.16
C THR A 303 19.08 2.24 -20.65
N ALA A 304 18.38 1.38 -19.91
CA ALA A 304 18.46 1.39 -18.45
C ALA A 304 19.76 0.70 -17.99
N LEU A 305 20.61 1.45 -17.28
CA LEU A 305 21.78 0.92 -16.57
C LEU A 305 21.39 0.38 -15.19
N SER A 306 20.38 1.02 -14.60
CA SER A 306 19.67 0.58 -13.40
C SER A 306 18.20 1.00 -13.54
N PRO A 307 17.30 0.57 -12.64
CA PRO A 307 15.90 1.03 -12.67
C PRO A 307 15.72 2.56 -12.59
N PHE A 308 16.76 3.30 -12.21
CA PHE A 308 16.69 4.74 -11.99
C PHE A 308 17.68 5.54 -12.83
N VAL A 309 18.55 4.89 -13.61
CA VAL A 309 19.64 5.54 -14.35
C VAL A 309 19.66 5.02 -15.77
N PHE A 310 19.60 5.95 -16.73
CA PHE A 310 19.42 5.67 -18.15
C PHE A 310 20.49 6.39 -18.96
N SER A 311 20.96 5.77 -20.03
CA SER A 311 21.98 6.34 -20.91
C SER A 311 21.67 6.05 -22.38
N ASP A 312 21.83 7.05 -23.24
CA ASP A 312 21.83 6.92 -24.70
C ASP A 312 23.26 6.90 -25.29
N GLY A 313 24.28 6.79 -24.41
CA GLY A 313 25.70 6.87 -24.75
C GLY A 313 26.27 8.29 -24.87
N LYS A 314 25.42 9.32 -24.90
CA LYS A 314 25.82 10.74 -24.94
C LYS A 314 25.39 11.49 -23.67
N GLN A 315 24.25 11.13 -23.12
CA GLN A 315 23.63 11.73 -21.96
C GLN A 315 23.29 10.65 -20.95
N VAL A 316 23.29 11.05 -19.68
CA VAL A 316 22.77 10.22 -18.60
C VAL A 316 21.62 10.97 -17.94
N LEU A 317 20.45 10.34 -17.95
CA LEU A 317 19.27 10.79 -17.22
C LEU A 317 19.05 9.87 -16.02
N PHE A 318 18.57 10.41 -14.91
CA PHE A 318 18.24 9.60 -13.74
C PHE A 318 17.05 10.14 -12.97
N LEU A 319 16.35 9.24 -12.28
CA LEU A 319 15.18 9.54 -11.47
C LEU A 319 15.60 9.78 -10.03
N LYS A 320 15.10 10.85 -9.41
CA LYS A 320 15.41 11.17 -8.01
C LYS A 320 14.20 11.66 -7.25
N GLY A 321 13.90 11.02 -6.13
CA GLY A 321 12.92 11.46 -5.16
C GLY A 321 13.44 12.67 -4.38
N ALA A 322 12.56 13.65 -4.17
CA ALA A 322 12.81 14.80 -3.32
C ALA A 322 11.60 15.10 -2.43
N GLU A 323 11.87 15.58 -1.22
CA GLU A 323 10.84 16.03 -0.29
C GLU A 323 11.11 17.48 0.12
N SER A 324 10.04 18.25 0.29
CA SER A 324 10.10 19.59 0.87
C SER A 324 9.34 19.58 2.19
N TRP A 325 9.98 20.09 3.24
CA TRP A 325 9.46 20.14 4.60
C TRP A 325 9.40 21.58 5.10
N SER A 326 8.33 21.95 5.80
CA SER A 326 8.23 23.26 6.45
C SER A 326 9.07 23.28 7.72
N SER A 327 9.77 24.36 8.03
CA SER A 327 10.34 24.58 9.37
C SER A 327 9.41 25.50 10.17
N SER A 328 8.82 24.98 11.25
CA SER A 328 8.00 25.78 12.17
C SER A 328 8.40 25.50 13.63
N ARG A 329 8.21 26.48 14.52
CA ARG A 329 8.59 26.38 15.94
C ARG A 329 7.89 25.24 16.70
N GLY A 330 6.81 24.65 16.15
CA GLY A 330 6.06 23.54 16.73
C GLY A 330 6.28 22.18 16.04
N GLY A 331 7.25 22.08 15.13
CA GLY A 331 7.47 20.88 14.31
C GLY A 331 7.16 21.16 12.83
N GLY A 332 7.98 20.59 11.95
CA GLY A 332 7.80 20.70 10.50
C GLY A 332 6.89 19.63 9.95
N GLY A 333 6.13 19.95 8.88
CA GLY A 333 5.34 18.98 8.13
C GLY A 333 5.85 18.81 6.70
N LEU A 334 5.60 17.64 6.12
CA LEU A 334 5.85 17.37 4.70
C LEU A 334 4.94 18.27 3.85
N ILE A 335 5.54 19.16 3.07
CA ILE A 335 4.84 20.08 2.16
C ILE A 335 4.59 19.40 0.82
N SER A 336 5.61 18.75 0.27
CA SER A 336 5.50 18.13 -1.04
C SER A 336 6.48 16.99 -1.24
N ARG A 337 6.09 16.05 -2.09
CA ARG A 337 6.96 15.04 -2.66
C ARG A 337 7.09 15.26 -4.15
N SER A 338 8.30 15.09 -4.66
CA SER A 338 8.60 15.21 -6.08
C SER A 338 9.40 14.02 -6.59
N THR A 339 9.19 13.67 -7.85
CA THR A 339 10.09 12.81 -8.63
C THR A 339 10.70 13.67 -9.72
N LEU A 340 12.01 13.79 -9.67
CA LEU A 340 12.80 14.59 -10.60
C LEU A 340 13.37 13.68 -11.69
N ILE A 341 13.33 14.16 -12.93
CA ILE A 341 14.24 13.67 -13.96
C ILE A 341 15.42 14.65 -13.99
N LYS A 342 16.61 14.12 -13.70
CA LYS A 342 17.85 14.88 -13.69
C LYS A 342 18.76 14.46 -14.81
N ARG A 343 19.56 15.41 -15.31
CA ARG A 343 20.63 15.17 -16.28
C ARG A 343 21.97 15.28 -15.59
N LEU A 344 22.81 14.27 -15.76
CA LEU A 344 24.19 14.30 -15.29
C LEU A 344 24.99 15.38 -16.03
N LYS A 345 25.67 16.28 -15.31
CA LYS A 345 26.62 17.22 -15.92
C LYS A 345 27.89 16.50 -16.30
N ASP A 346 28.46 16.88 -17.44
CA ASP A 346 29.72 16.33 -17.94
C ASP A 346 29.70 14.78 -17.98
N ALA A 347 28.56 14.22 -18.39
CA ALA A 347 28.38 12.78 -18.49
C ALA A 347 29.46 12.18 -19.38
N PRO A 348 30.11 11.07 -18.98
CA PRO A 348 31.12 10.45 -19.81
C PRO A 348 30.46 9.92 -21.09
N GLY A 349 30.99 10.33 -22.24
CA GLY A 349 30.59 9.78 -23.53
C GLY A 349 31.20 8.39 -23.72
N GLY A 350 30.42 7.47 -24.27
CA GLY A 350 30.90 6.12 -24.61
C GLY A 350 30.12 5.00 -23.94
N GLU A 351 30.67 3.79 -24.03
CA GLU A 351 30.00 2.57 -23.59
C GLU A 351 30.04 2.43 -22.06
N TRP A 352 28.88 2.15 -21.48
CA TRP A 352 28.73 1.81 -20.07
C TRP A 352 28.91 0.31 -19.88
N LYS A 353 29.93 -0.08 -19.13
CA LYS A 353 30.22 -1.49 -18.80
C LYS A 353 29.90 -1.79 -17.35
N LYS A 354 29.01 -2.77 -17.11
CA LYS A 354 28.76 -3.29 -15.77
C LYS A 354 29.97 -4.10 -15.31
N LEU A 355 30.54 -3.74 -14.16
CA LEU A 355 31.66 -4.48 -13.56
C LEU A 355 31.17 -5.56 -12.58
N GLY A 356 30.05 -5.34 -11.91
CA GLY A 356 29.46 -6.32 -11.00
C GLY A 356 28.32 -5.77 -10.16
N ASP A 357 27.58 -6.66 -9.52
CA ASP A 357 26.52 -6.33 -8.56
C ASP A 357 27.08 -6.21 -7.15
N VAL A 358 26.49 -5.34 -6.34
CA VAL A 358 26.77 -5.24 -4.90
C VAL A 358 25.82 -6.18 -4.16
N TYR A 359 26.32 -6.89 -3.15
CA TYR A 359 25.54 -7.86 -2.39
C TYR A 359 24.28 -7.23 -1.77
N HIS A 360 23.29 -8.07 -1.44
CA HIS A 360 21.93 -7.67 -1.03
C HIS A 360 21.11 -6.88 -2.07
N ARG A 361 21.54 -6.84 -3.34
CA ARG A 361 20.94 -5.98 -4.38
C ARG A 361 20.96 -4.51 -3.96
N PHE A 362 22.01 -4.08 -3.26
CA PHE A 362 22.16 -2.67 -2.91
C PHE A 362 22.37 -1.80 -4.15
N GLY A 363 22.99 -2.35 -5.19
CA GLY A 363 23.21 -1.65 -6.43
C GLY A 363 24.20 -2.39 -7.31
N SER A 364 24.84 -1.66 -8.21
CA SER A 364 25.85 -2.21 -9.11
C SER A 364 26.97 -1.21 -9.39
N VAL A 365 28.15 -1.73 -9.69
CA VAL A 365 29.31 -0.93 -10.08
C VAL A 365 29.44 -0.96 -11.60
N TRP A 366 29.58 0.22 -12.19
CA TRP A 366 29.69 0.45 -13.62
C TRP A 366 30.93 1.28 -13.95
N GLN A 367 31.41 1.14 -15.18
CA GLN A 367 32.54 1.88 -15.70
C GLN A 367 32.20 2.52 -17.04
N ASN A 368 32.66 3.75 -17.25
CA ASN A 368 32.68 4.42 -18.55
C ASN A 368 33.99 5.21 -18.66
N GLY A 369 34.83 4.86 -19.63
CA GLY A 369 36.23 5.31 -19.68
C GLY A 369 36.99 4.93 -18.40
N ASP A 370 37.71 5.89 -17.82
CA ASP A 370 38.45 5.72 -16.55
C ASP A 370 37.57 5.96 -15.31
N GLN A 371 36.32 6.38 -15.50
CA GLN A 371 35.42 6.70 -14.41
C GLN A 371 34.61 5.48 -13.98
N ARG A 372 34.41 5.34 -12.67
CA ARG A 372 33.57 4.30 -12.08
C ARG A 372 32.42 4.91 -11.31
N TYR A 373 31.29 4.23 -11.34
CA TYR A 373 30.03 4.66 -10.76
C TYR A 373 29.41 3.54 -9.96
N TYR A 374 28.83 3.89 -8.81
CA TYR A 374 27.92 3.04 -8.06
C TYR A 374 26.50 3.51 -8.37
N LEU A 375 25.69 2.61 -8.93
CA LEU A 375 24.27 2.85 -9.21
C LEU A 375 23.44 2.16 -8.12
N ASP A 376 22.82 2.97 -7.26
CA ASP A 376 22.10 2.52 -6.08
C ASP A 376 20.67 2.04 -6.43
N GLN A 377 20.21 1.01 -5.71
CA GLN A 377 18.85 0.45 -5.81
C GLN A 377 18.12 0.44 -4.46
N THR A 378 18.70 1.03 -3.41
CA THR A 378 18.16 0.98 -2.04
C THR A 378 17.27 2.16 -1.68
N GLY A 379 17.58 3.35 -2.21
CA GLY A 379 16.71 4.51 -2.11
C GLY A 379 16.81 5.31 -0.81
N SER A 380 16.00 6.37 -0.77
CA SER A 380 16.01 7.36 0.32
C SER A 380 15.60 6.79 1.67
N SER A 381 14.81 5.71 1.71
CA SER A 381 14.46 5.01 2.96
C SER A 381 15.69 4.43 3.68
N GLN A 382 16.78 4.17 2.94
CA GLN A 382 18.06 3.73 3.49
C GLN A 382 19.05 4.88 3.70
N LEU A 383 18.60 6.13 3.63
CA LEU A 383 19.43 7.34 3.66
C LEU A 383 20.45 7.41 2.51
N VAL A 384 20.14 6.77 1.38
CA VAL A 384 20.89 6.86 0.12
C VAL A 384 20.06 7.66 -0.87
N PHE A 385 20.35 8.97 -0.97
CA PHE A 385 19.45 9.92 -1.63
C PHE A 385 19.68 10.10 -3.14
N SER A 386 20.77 9.58 -3.70
CA SER A 386 21.06 9.65 -5.13
C SER A 386 21.03 8.24 -5.72
N PRO A 387 20.48 8.03 -6.93
CA PRO A 387 20.57 6.73 -7.60
C PRO A 387 21.94 6.49 -8.23
N ILE A 388 22.79 7.52 -8.33
CA ILE A 388 24.10 7.48 -8.96
C ILE A 388 25.14 8.21 -8.10
N TYR A 389 26.28 7.56 -7.91
CA TYR A 389 27.46 8.11 -7.23
C TYR A 389 28.71 7.83 -8.07
N ARG A 390 29.60 8.80 -8.20
CA ARG A 390 30.95 8.59 -8.70
C ARG A 390 31.79 7.93 -7.60
N ILE A 391 32.52 6.88 -7.97
CA ILE A 391 33.46 6.22 -7.09
C ILE A 391 34.80 6.94 -7.21
N MET A 392 35.30 7.48 -6.10
CA MET A 392 36.45 8.39 -6.10
C MET A 392 37.81 7.68 -6.02
N ASP A 393 37.82 6.42 -5.60
CA ASP A 393 39.05 5.63 -5.45
C ASP A 393 38.83 4.15 -5.81
N ARG A 394 39.93 3.50 -6.20
CA ARG A 394 39.92 2.10 -6.64
C ARG A 394 39.53 1.14 -5.50
N GLU A 395 39.97 1.42 -4.28
CA GLU A 395 39.70 0.57 -3.11
C GLU A 395 38.20 0.43 -2.85
N THR A 396 37.45 1.51 -3.01
CA THR A 396 35.99 1.54 -2.87
C THR A 396 35.31 0.69 -3.93
N ALA A 397 35.72 0.81 -5.20
CA ALA A 397 35.19 -0.05 -6.26
C ALA A 397 35.48 -1.53 -5.96
N ASP A 398 36.71 -1.85 -5.55
CA ASP A 398 37.12 -3.21 -5.26
C ASP A 398 36.39 -3.77 -4.01
N PHE A 399 36.14 -2.95 -2.99
CA PHE A 399 35.32 -3.30 -1.82
C PHE A 399 33.87 -3.64 -2.21
N LEU A 400 33.22 -2.77 -3.01
CA LEU A 400 31.86 -2.99 -3.48
C LEU A 400 31.74 -4.26 -4.33
N LEU A 401 32.69 -4.49 -5.24
CA LEU A 401 32.70 -5.67 -6.11
C LEU A 401 32.97 -6.97 -5.34
N ARG A 402 33.85 -6.94 -4.33
CA ARG A 402 34.14 -8.10 -3.47
C ARG A 402 32.98 -8.52 -2.57
N SER A 403 31.99 -7.66 -2.38
CA SER A 403 30.88 -7.91 -1.47
C SER A 403 30.07 -9.17 -1.81
N GLN A 404 30.00 -9.56 -3.09
CA GLN A 404 29.34 -10.79 -3.53
C GLN A 404 30.07 -12.05 -3.08
N GLN A 405 31.36 -11.97 -2.80
CA GLN A 405 32.14 -13.10 -2.28
C GLN A 405 32.21 -13.09 -0.75
N THR A 406 32.31 -11.91 -0.14
CA THR A 406 32.44 -11.80 1.33
C THR A 406 31.11 -11.91 2.06
N LEU A 407 30.00 -11.55 1.40
CA LEU A 407 28.63 -11.60 1.94
C LEU A 407 28.42 -10.80 3.24
N ASP A 408 29.28 -9.83 3.53
CA ASP A 408 29.35 -9.11 4.81
C ASP A 408 29.01 -7.62 4.73
N ILE A 409 28.87 -7.07 3.51
CA ILE A 409 28.55 -5.65 3.31
C ILE A 409 27.21 -5.31 3.93
N ARG A 410 27.17 -4.20 4.67
CA ARG A 410 25.94 -3.67 5.28
C ARG A 410 25.59 -2.35 4.65
N MET A 411 24.31 -1.97 4.74
CA MET A 411 23.85 -0.67 4.28
C MET A 411 24.62 0.48 4.94
N ASP A 412 25.04 0.28 6.20
CA ASP A 412 25.82 1.25 6.94
C ASP A 412 27.20 1.53 6.34
N ASP A 413 27.78 0.56 5.63
CA ASP A 413 29.07 0.71 4.95
C ASP A 413 28.92 1.61 3.71
N ILE A 414 27.86 1.45 2.92
CA ILE A 414 27.54 2.38 1.82
C ILE A 414 27.36 3.80 2.35
N ARG A 415 26.62 3.98 3.45
CA ARG A 415 26.43 5.30 4.08
C ARG A 415 27.75 5.90 4.57
N LYS A 416 28.67 5.09 5.11
CA LYS A 416 30.01 5.54 5.49
C LYS A 416 30.82 6.00 4.28
N LEU A 417 30.79 5.24 3.17
CA LEU A 417 31.48 5.63 1.94
C LEU A 417 30.95 6.95 1.36
N ILE A 418 29.64 7.17 1.42
CA ILE A 418 29.02 8.45 1.01
C ILE A 418 29.47 9.59 1.93
N ARG A 419 29.38 9.42 3.25
CA ARG A 419 29.79 10.44 4.23
C ARG A 419 31.29 10.77 4.14
N ALA A 420 32.12 9.78 3.81
CA ALA A 420 33.55 9.96 3.60
C ALA A 420 33.90 10.59 2.24
N GLY A 421 32.91 10.86 1.37
CA GLY A 421 33.13 11.41 0.03
C GLY A 421 33.71 10.41 -0.97
N LYS A 422 33.85 9.13 -0.62
CA LYS A 422 34.33 8.06 -1.50
C LYS A 422 33.29 7.67 -2.56
N LEU A 423 32.01 7.81 -2.21
CA LEU A 423 30.88 7.80 -3.12
C LEU A 423 30.29 9.21 -3.19
N ALA A 424 30.65 9.94 -4.24
CA ALA A 424 30.26 11.34 -4.41
C ALA A 424 29.09 11.47 -5.39
N ALA A 425 27.98 12.10 -4.96
CA ALA A 425 26.87 12.37 -5.86
C ALA A 425 27.33 13.38 -6.93
N PRO A 426 27.20 13.06 -8.23
CA PRO A 426 27.70 13.93 -9.28
C PRO A 426 26.81 15.16 -9.50
N ALA A 427 27.41 16.21 -10.06
CA ALA A 427 26.69 17.42 -10.44
C ALA A 427 25.63 17.10 -11.51
N SER A 428 24.46 17.74 -11.42
CA SER A 428 23.33 17.44 -12.29
C SER A 428 22.33 18.57 -12.38
N ASP A 429 21.76 18.77 -13.57
CA ASP A 429 20.67 19.70 -13.81
C ASP A 429 19.32 19.01 -13.61
N GLU A 430 18.33 19.77 -13.13
CA GLU A 430 16.94 19.35 -13.15
C GLU A 430 16.38 19.58 -14.55
N VAL A 431 15.80 18.55 -15.15
CA VAL A 431 15.18 18.61 -16.48
C VAL A 431 13.67 18.72 -16.35
N LEU A 432 13.09 17.98 -15.40
CA LEU A 432 11.66 17.90 -15.20
C LEU A 432 11.33 17.53 -13.74
N GLU A 433 10.24 18.10 -13.21
CA GLU A 433 9.71 17.83 -11.87
C GLU A 433 8.25 17.37 -11.95
N ALA A 434 7.96 16.15 -11.48
CA ALA A 434 6.61 15.72 -11.14
C ALA A 434 6.37 15.97 -9.65
N LYS A 435 5.43 16.86 -9.29
CA LYS A 435 5.25 17.33 -7.90
C LYS A 435 3.83 17.12 -7.38
N VAL A 436 3.73 16.56 -6.18
CA VAL A 436 2.50 16.52 -5.38
C VAL A 436 2.67 17.36 -4.13
N ARG A 437 1.83 18.38 -3.96
CA ARG A 437 1.74 19.19 -2.74
C ARG A 437 0.65 18.65 -1.83
N TYR A 438 0.99 18.43 -0.56
CA TYR A 438 0.04 18.04 0.47
C TYR A 438 -0.59 19.29 1.07
N ARG A 439 -1.90 19.28 1.27
CA ARG A 439 -2.55 20.34 2.06
C ARG A 439 -2.10 20.16 3.50
N GLY A 440 -1.60 21.24 4.11
CA GLY A 440 -1.21 21.23 5.51
C GLY A 440 -2.38 20.80 6.42
N PHE A 441 -2.05 20.17 7.54
CA PHE A 441 -3.00 19.67 8.55
C PHE A 441 -3.97 20.75 9.08
N LEU A 442 -3.69 22.04 8.81
CA LEU A 442 -4.50 23.20 9.21
C LEU A 442 -5.54 23.66 8.16
N SER A 443 -5.71 22.97 7.03
CA SER A 443 -6.73 23.32 6.02
C SER A 443 -8.16 22.86 6.39
N TRP A 444 -8.37 22.34 7.59
CA TRP A 444 -9.66 21.83 8.10
C TRP A 444 -10.16 22.62 9.32
N TYR A 445 -9.88 23.92 9.38
CA TYR A 445 -10.52 24.87 10.28
C TYR A 445 -11.03 26.08 9.52
#